data_AF-A0A6V8E1L3-F1
#
_entry.id   AF-A0A6V8E1L3-F1
#
_cell.length_a   1.000
_cell.length_b   1.000
_cell.length_c   1.000
_cell.angle_alpha   90.00
_cell.angle_beta   90.00
_cell.angle_gamma   90.00
#
_symmetry.space_group_name_H-M   'P 1'
#
loop_
_entity.id
_entity.type
_entity.pdbx_description
1 polymer ?
#
loop_
_entity_poly.entity_id
_entity_poly.type
_entity_poly.pdbx_seq_one_letter_code
_entity_poly.pdbx_strand_id
1 'polypeptide(L)' 'MRTVLFNCGPIVSFDSDAPLVGQNMTNEDWLIADGKAIIVEGNQIAEIVDSKTALDDYSS' A
#
# COMPACT_ATOMS: atom_id res chain seq x y z
N MET A 1 16.49 2.44 7.77
CA MET A 1 16.40 1.17 7.04
C MET A 1 15.16 1.28 6.15
N ARG A 2 15.33 1.10 4.84
CA ARG A 2 14.25 1.07 3.85
C ARG A 2 13.87 -0.39 3.62
N THR A 3 12.59 -0.71 3.64
CA THR A 3 12.05 -2.06 3.48
C THR A 3 11.00 -2.05 2.37
N VAL A 4 11.09 -3.01 1.46
CA VAL A 4 10.18 -3.12 0.32
C VAL A 4 9.39 -4.42 0.42
N LEU A 5 8.07 -4.31 0.52
CA LEU A 5 7.14 -5.42 0.37
C LEU A 5 6.77 -5.53 -1.11
N PHE A 6 7.43 -6.43 -1.82
CA PHE A 6 7.31 -6.54 -3.28
C PHE A 6 6.20 -7.50 -3.73
N ASN A 7 5.55 -7.19 -4.85
CA ASN A 7 4.53 -8.03 -5.49
C ASN A 7 3.40 -8.42 -4.53
N CYS A 8 2.83 -7.42 -3.88
CA CYS A 8 1.68 -7.60 -3.01
C CYS A 8 0.46 -8.01 -3.84
N GLY A 9 -0.40 -8.85 -3.26
CA GLY A 9 -1.78 -9.00 -3.72
C GLY A 9 -2.57 -7.69 -3.52
N PRO A 10 -3.91 -7.73 -3.64
CA PRO A 10 -4.72 -6.55 -3.38
C PRO A 10 -4.44 -5.95 -1.99
N ILE A 11 -4.24 -4.65 -1.92
CA ILE A 11 -3.96 -3.92 -0.68
C ILE A 11 -5.23 -3.16 -0.28
N VAL A 12 -5.65 -3.35 0.97
CA VAL A 12 -6.75 -2.55 1.54
C VAL A 12 -6.14 -1.40 2.32
N SER A 13 -6.36 -0.17 1.87
CA SER A 13 -5.88 1.05 2.54
C SER A 13 -7.05 1.83 3.13
N PHE A 14 -7.21 1.75 4.45
CA PHE A 14 -8.21 2.54 5.17
C PHE A 14 -7.67 3.94 5.43
N ASP A 15 -8.04 4.87 4.56
CA ASP A 15 -7.77 6.30 4.76
C ASP A 15 -9.05 6.97 5.28
N SER A 16 -9.29 6.84 6.59
CA SER A 16 -10.42 7.48 7.25
C SER A 16 -10.05 7.99 8.62
N ASP A 17 -10.33 9.27 8.85
CA ASP A 17 -10.11 9.95 10.14
C ASP A 17 -11.19 9.62 11.19
N ALA A 18 -12.19 8.80 10.84
CA ALA A 18 -13.30 8.45 11.71
C ALA A 18 -13.74 6.99 11.52
N PRO A 19 -14.43 6.39 12.51
CA PRO A 19 -15.02 5.07 12.34
C PRO A 19 -16.00 5.02 11.17
N LEU A 20 -15.83 4.01 10.33
CA LEU A 20 -16.67 3.77 9.17
C LEU A 20 -17.85 2.89 9.57
N VAL A 21 -19.07 3.29 9.17
CA VAL A 21 -20.31 2.60 9.54
C VAL A 21 -21.27 2.47 8.37
N GLY A 22 -22.09 1.42 8.38
CA GLY A 22 -23.13 1.19 7.38
C GLY A 22 -22.58 1.05 5.96
N GLN A 23 -23.20 1.73 4.99
CA GLN A 23 -22.80 1.69 3.58
C GLN A 23 -21.37 2.17 3.34
N ASN A 24 -20.81 2.98 4.24
CA ASN A 24 -19.43 3.43 4.10
C ASN A 24 -18.43 2.28 4.30
N MET A 25 -18.81 1.16 4.91
CA MET A 25 -17.92 -0.01 5.09
C MET A 25 -17.69 -0.80 3.79
N THR A 26 -18.49 -0.56 2.75
CA THR A 26 -18.41 -1.28 1.47
C THR A 26 -17.77 -0.41 0.37
N ASN A 27 -16.95 0.58 0.75
CA ASN A 27 -16.26 1.41 -0.22
C ASN A 27 -15.13 0.63 -0.90
N GLU A 28 -15.30 0.35 -2.19
CA GLU A 28 -14.30 -0.35 -3.01
C GLU A 28 -13.11 0.55 -3.38
N ASP A 29 -13.20 1.87 -3.21
CA ASP A 29 -12.11 2.81 -3.50
C ASP A 29 -10.90 2.60 -2.58
N TRP A 30 -11.05 1.87 -1.47
CA TRP A 30 -9.96 1.48 -0.58
C TRP A 30 -9.15 0.29 -1.08
N LEU A 31 -9.60 -0.36 -2.14
CA LEU A 31 -8.93 -1.50 -2.75
C LEU A 31 -7.93 -0.99 -3.79
N ILE A 32 -6.65 -1.10 -3.43
CA ILE A 32 -5.56 -0.95 -4.39
C ILE A 32 -5.36 -2.31 -5.05
N ALA A 33 -5.38 -2.33 -6.38
CA ALA A 33 -5.20 -3.54 -7.18
C ALA A 33 -3.87 -4.25 -6.86
N ASP A 34 -3.78 -5.52 -7.28
CA ASP A 34 -2.57 -6.32 -7.11
C ASP A 34 -1.35 -5.78 -7.88
N GLY A 35 -0.18 -6.37 -7.62
CA GLY A 35 1.06 -6.03 -8.31
C GLY A 35 1.71 -4.73 -7.82
N LYS A 36 1.24 -4.16 -6.71
CA LYS A 36 1.88 -3.03 -6.04
C LYS A 36 2.95 -3.46 -5.05
N ALA A 37 3.84 -2.54 -4.72
CA ALA A 37 4.83 -2.66 -3.67
C ALA A 37 4.59 -1.59 -2.60
N ILE A 38 4.79 -1.96 -1.34
CA ILE A 38 4.74 -1.04 -0.20
C ILE A 38 6.17 -0.76 0.24
N ILE A 39 6.52 0.51 0.30
CA ILE A 39 7.84 0.97 0.71
C ILE A 39 7.71 1.56 2.11
N VAL A 40 8.49 1.00 3.03
CA VAL A 40 8.53 1.38 4.44
C VAL A 40 9.88 2.00 4.75
N GLU A 41 9.89 3.19 5.34
CA GLU A 41 11.10 3.85 5.79
C GLU A 41 11.06 4.05 7.31
N GLY A 42 11.96 3.36 8.01
CA GLY A 42 11.92 3.33 9.47
C GLY A 42 10.63 2.67 9.96
N ASN A 43 9.75 3.45 10.59
CA ASN A 43 8.49 2.97 11.18
C ASN A 43 7.24 3.50 10.46
N GLN A 44 7.38 3.97 9.21
CA GLN A 44 6.29 4.60 8.46
C GLN A 44 6.20 4.05 7.04
N ILE A 45 4.98 3.96 6.52
CA ILE A 45 4.75 3.71 5.09
C ILE A 45 5.11 5.01 4.36
N ALA A 46 6.11 4.96 3.50
CA ALA A 46 6.55 6.11 2.73
C ALA A 46 5.71 6.26 1.45
N GLU A 47 5.52 5.15 0.73
CA GLU A 47 4.82 5.14 -0.56
C GLU A 47 4.29 3.75 -0.91
N ILE A 48 3.26 3.73 -1.77
CA ILE A 48 2.75 2.52 -2.43
C ILE A 48 2.89 2.76 -3.93
N VAL A 49 3.69 1.94 -4.59
CA VAL A 49 4.07 2.11 -6.01
C VAL A 49 3.83 0.81 -6.78
N ASP A 50 3.97 0.85 -8.11
CA ASP A 50 3.98 -0.39 -8.89
C ASP A 50 5.22 -1.23 -8.55
N SER A 51 5.04 -2.55 -8.41
CA SER A 51 6.17 -3.42 -8.04
C SER A 51 7.31 -3.28 -9.05
N LYS A 52 7.00 -3.16 -10.34
CA LYS A 52 8.02 -3.02 -11.39
C LYS A 52 8.94 -1.80 -11.19
N THR A 53 8.44 -0.71 -10.60
CA THR A 53 9.24 0.50 -10.34
C THR A 53 10.00 0.42 -9.01
N ALA A 54 9.59 -0.46 -8.10
CA ALA A 54 10.27 -0.68 -6.81
C ALA A 54 11.50 -1.60 -6.89
N LEU A 55 11.77 -2.21 -8.05
CA LEU A 55 12.95 -3.08 -8.28
C LEU A 55 14.27 -2.30 -8.28
N ASP A 56 14.24 -1.04 -8.73
CA ASP A 56 15.41 -0.17 -8.76
C ASP A 56 15.93 0.09 -7.33
N ASP A 57 15.03 0.14 -6.35
CA ASP A 57 15.34 0.31 -4.93
C ASP A 57 15.95 -0.94 -4.28
N TYR A 58 15.73 -2.13 -4.85
CA TYR A 58 16.31 -3.38 -4.34
C TYR A 58 17.76 -3.60 -4.81
N SER A 59 18.16 -2.88 -5.85
CA SER A 59 19.40 -3.12 -6.60
C SER A 59 20.52 -2.12 -6.28
N SER A 60 20.33 -1.27 -5.26
CA SER A 60 21.25 -0.22 -4.81
C SER A 60 21.95 -0.59 -3.50
#